data_AF-A0A957S4X0-F1
#
_entry.id   AF-A0A957S4X0-F1
#
_cell.length_a   1.000
_cell.length_b   1.000
_cell.length_c   1.000
_cell.angle_alpha   90.00
_cell.angle_beta   90.00
_cell.angle_gamma   90.00
#
_symmetry.space_group_name_H-M   'P 1'
#
loop_
_entity.id
_entity.type
_entity.pdbx_description
1 polymer ?
#
loop_
_entity_poly.entity_id
_entity_poly.type
_entity_poly.pdbx_seq_one_letter_code
_entity_poly.pdbx_strand_id
1 'polypeptide(L)'
;MPVVLLFLRRFWPQLLAAGVALAAAWWLHHLGYQAGAAAVQAKWEVERKQLEDDHDKEVARLNAAARYMDVRFIETVREVEGKTRTIVKEVPRYVTVENDRACPVPDGFVRVYDAAIRQDSLPPDPAAAGVDGAPTGIALSDVARNAAENYGVCHQYAARVAALQDYLRQIAARGGNDG
;
A
#
# COMPACT_ATOMS: atom_id res chain seq x y z
N MET A 1 -78.73 17.66 45.16
CA MET A 1 -77.55 18.37 44.60
C MET A 1 -76.55 18.99 45.60
N PRO A 2 -76.56 18.77 46.95
CA PRO A 2 -75.48 19.31 47.80
C PRO A 2 -74.37 18.30 48.16
N VAL A 3 -74.66 16.99 48.14
CA VAL A 3 -73.71 15.95 48.58
C VAL A 3 -72.54 15.78 47.62
N VAL A 4 -72.79 15.87 46.31
CA VAL A 4 -71.75 15.73 45.26
C VAL A 4 -70.72 16.89 45.31
N LEU A 5 -71.16 18.11 45.62
CA LEU A 5 -70.29 19.29 45.70
C LEU A 5 -69.39 19.29 46.96
N LEU A 6 -69.91 18.79 48.09
CA LEU A 6 -69.12 18.59 49.31
C LEU A 6 -68.12 17.44 49.16
N PHE A 7 -68.50 16.37 48.46
CA PHE A 7 -67.61 15.27 48.11
C PHE A 7 -66.48 15.76 47.21
N LEU A 8 -66.79 16.48 46.12
CA LEU A 8 -65.80 17.08 45.23
C LEU A 8 -64.83 18.01 45.97
N ARG A 9 -65.31 18.87 46.88
CA ARG A 9 -64.47 19.80 47.65
C ARG A 9 -63.57 19.10 48.69
N ARG A 10 -64.00 17.94 49.22
CA ARG A 10 -63.24 17.14 50.20
C ARG A 10 -62.08 16.38 49.56
N PHE A 11 -62.25 15.88 48.34
CA PHE A 11 -61.25 15.11 47.61
C PHE A 11 -60.36 15.95 46.68
N TRP A 12 -60.77 17.17 46.32
CA TRP A 12 -59.97 18.12 45.53
C TRP A 12 -58.54 18.34 46.03
N PRO A 13 -58.28 18.61 47.32
CA PRO A 13 -56.90 18.79 47.81
C PRO A 13 -56.06 17.51 47.72
N GLN A 14 -56.68 16.32 47.85
CA GLN A 14 -55.98 15.04 47.69
C GLN A 14 -55.63 14.76 46.23
N LEU A 15 -56.52 15.11 45.30
CA LEU A 15 -56.24 15.01 43.85
C LEU A 15 -55.14 15.97 43.40
N LEU A 16 -55.12 17.21 43.92
CA LEU A 16 -54.03 18.16 43.67
C LEU A 16 -52.70 17.66 44.24
N ALA A 17 -52.69 17.15 45.47
CA ALA A 17 -51.48 16.57 46.08
C ALA A 17 -50.97 15.37 45.28
N ALA A 18 -51.86 14.48 44.82
CA ALA A 18 -51.49 13.36 43.96
C ALA A 18 -50.93 13.82 42.61
N GLY A 19 -51.51 14.85 41.98
CA GLY A 19 -51.00 15.44 40.75
C GLY A 19 -49.59 16.03 40.90
N VAL A 20 -49.35 16.76 41.99
CA VAL A 20 -48.01 17.30 42.32
C VAL A 20 -47.01 16.17 42.56
N ALA A 21 -47.40 15.11 43.28
CA ALA A 21 -46.52 13.96 43.53
C ALA A 21 -46.14 13.23 42.22
N LEU A 22 -47.10 13.03 41.31
CA LEU A 22 -46.84 12.43 40.00
C LEU A 22 -45.93 13.31 39.12
N ALA A 23 -46.16 14.62 39.10
CA ALA A 23 -45.30 15.57 38.39
C ALA A 23 -43.88 15.55 38.94
N ALA A 24 -43.71 15.53 40.27
CA ALA A 24 -42.41 15.43 40.92
C ALA A 24 -41.70 14.11 40.61
N ALA A 25 -42.42 12.98 40.64
CA ALA A 25 -41.88 11.67 40.30
C ALA A 25 -41.43 11.60 38.83
N TRP A 26 -42.25 12.12 37.90
CA TRP A 26 -41.90 12.22 36.48
C TRP A 26 -40.68 13.11 36.27
N TRP A 27 -40.61 14.26 36.95
CA TRP A 27 -39.48 15.18 36.88
C TRP A 27 -38.17 14.53 37.36
N LEU A 28 -38.20 13.83 38.50
CA LEU A 28 -37.04 13.10 39.03
C LEU A 28 -36.59 11.99 38.09
N HIS A 29 -37.52 11.22 37.54
CA HIS A 29 -37.23 10.19 36.55
C HIS A 29 -36.59 10.79 35.28
N HIS A 30 -37.13 11.90 34.78
CA HIS A 30 -36.60 12.56 33.59
C HIS A 30 -35.19 13.12 33.81
N LEU A 31 -34.93 13.75 34.96
CA LEU A 31 -33.59 14.22 35.33
C LEU A 31 -32.59 13.06 35.42
N GLY A 32 -32.99 11.94 36.05
CA GLY A 32 -32.17 10.73 36.13
C GLY A 32 -31.86 10.16 34.75
N TYR A 33 -32.85 10.09 33.86
CA TYR A 33 -32.66 9.64 32.49
C TYR A 33 -31.71 10.55 31.71
N GLN A 34 -31.88 11.87 31.78
CA GLN A 34 -30.99 12.83 31.11
C GLN A 34 -29.55 12.74 31.62
N ALA A 35 -29.37 12.65 32.94
CA ALA A 35 -28.05 12.49 33.54
C ALA A 35 -27.37 11.18 33.10
N GLY A 36 -28.13 10.07 33.06
CA GLY A 36 -27.64 8.78 32.57
C GLY A 36 -27.26 8.83 31.08
N ALA A 37 -28.12 9.41 30.23
CA ALA A 37 -27.85 9.57 28.81
C ALA A 37 -26.61 10.43 28.55
N ALA A 38 -26.46 11.56 29.26
CA ALA A 38 -25.30 12.42 29.16
C ALA A 38 -24.00 11.72 29.58
N ALA A 39 -24.03 10.91 30.64
CA ALA A 39 -22.87 10.17 31.10
C ALA A 39 -22.41 9.08 30.11
N VAL A 40 -23.36 8.39 29.47
CA VAL A 40 -23.06 7.40 28.41
C VAL A 40 -22.50 8.10 27.17
N GLN A 41 -23.13 9.20 26.75
CA GLN A 41 -22.72 9.98 25.59
C GLN A 41 -21.29 10.54 25.77
N ALA A 42 -20.99 11.11 26.94
CA ALA A 42 -19.66 11.61 27.25
C ALA A 42 -18.58 10.52 27.18
N LYS A 43 -18.87 9.31 27.66
CA LYS A 43 -17.94 8.17 27.54
C LYS A 43 -17.70 7.78 26.08
N TRP A 44 -18.78 7.69 25.29
CA TRP A 44 -18.70 7.37 23.87
C TRP A 44 -17.94 8.43 23.09
N GLU A 45 -18.13 9.72 23.38
CA GLU A 45 -17.41 10.82 22.73
C GLU A 45 -15.90 10.77 23.03
N VAL A 46 -15.53 10.46 24.27
CA VAL A 46 -14.12 10.27 24.65
C VAL A 46 -13.50 9.08 23.91
N GLU A 47 -14.17 7.93 23.91
CA GLU A 47 -13.67 6.71 23.25
C GLU A 47 -13.56 6.90 21.73
N ARG A 48 -14.59 7.49 21.11
CA ARG A 48 -14.59 7.87 19.68
C ARG A 48 -13.42 8.76 19.35
N LYS A 49 -13.17 9.78 20.17
CA LYS A 49 -12.08 10.72 19.95
C LYS A 49 -10.72 10.05 20.08
N GLN A 50 -10.55 9.16 21.06
CA GLN A 50 -9.34 8.36 21.20
C GLN A 50 -9.10 7.47 19.98
N LEU A 51 -10.15 6.78 19.51
CA LEU A 51 -10.07 5.95 18.31
C LEU A 51 -9.72 6.77 17.05
N GLU A 52 -10.29 7.96 16.92
CA GLU A 52 -10.00 8.88 15.81
C GLU A 52 -8.55 9.40 15.89
N ASP A 53 -8.09 9.82 17.07
CA ASP A 53 -6.71 10.25 17.29
C ASP A 53 -5.70 9.12 17.01
N ASP A 54 -6.01 7.88 17.41
CA ASP A 54 -5.14 6.72 17.18
C ASP A 54 -5.17 6.28 15.71
N HIS A 55 -6.32 6.36 15.05
CA HIS A 55 -6.44 6.17 13.61
C HIS A 55 -5.61 7.21 12.84
N ASP A 56 -5.72 8.49 13.20
CA ASP A 56 -5.00 9.57 12.55
C ASP A 56 -3.48 9.44 12.73
N LYS A 57 -3.03 9.02 13.91
CA LYS A 57 -1.60 8.70 14.15
C LYS A 57 -1.13 7.57 13.25
N GLU A 58 -1.90 6.49 13.13
CA GLU A 58 -1.54 5.35 12.30
C GLU A 58 -1.53 5.72 10.81
N VAL A 59 -2.55 6.43 10.34
CA VAL A 59 -2.61 6.99 8.98
C VAL A 59 -1.43 7.92 8.71
N ALA A 60 -1.07 8.78 9.65
CA ALA A 60 0.11 9.63 9.52
C ALA A 60 1.41 8.82 9.44
N ARG A 61 1.54 7.75 10.23
CA ARG A 61 2.69 6.82 10.21
C ARG A 61 2.83 6.14 8.85
N LEU A 62 1.72 5.60 8.33
CA LEU A 62 1.66 4.94 7.02
C LEU A 62 1.94 5.93 5.88
N ASN A 63 1.40 7.14 5.94
CA ASN A 63 1.65 8.18 4.94
C ASN A 63 3.10 8.66 4.92
N ALA A 64 3.73 8.81 6.10
CA ALA A 64 5.14 9.18 6.20
C ALA A 64 6.04 8.08 5.61
N ALA A 65 5.71 6.82 5.88
CA ALA A 65 6.39 5.67 5.28
C ALA A 65 6.25 5.63 3.75
N ALA A 66 5.04 5.79 3.23
CA ALA A 66 4.78 5.81 1.79
C ALA A 66 5.58 6.91 1.09
N ARG A 67 5.56 8.14 1.63
CA ARG A 67 6.33 9.28 1.06
C ARG A 67 7.84 9.04 1.07
N TYR A 68 8.37 8.48 2.16
CA TYR A 68 9.80 8.20 2.27
C TYR A 68 10.24 7.16 1.22
N MET A 69 9.46 6.09 1.06
CA MET A 69 9.71 5.09 0.04
C MET A 69 9.62 5.69 -1.37
N ASP A 70 8.56 6.46 -1.66
CA ASP A 70 8.34 7.03 -3.00
C ASP A 70 9.50 7.92 -3.47
N VAL A 71 9.98 8.84 -2.64
CA VAL A 71 11.04 9.78 -3.05
C VAL A 71 12.36 9.04 -3.33
N ARG A 72 12.83 8.25 -2.37
CA ARG A 72 14.11 7.53 -2.49
C ARG A 72 14.07 6.49 -3.61
N PHE A 73 12.94 5.83 -3.77
CA PHE A 73 12.72 4.85 -4.82
C PHE A 73 12.73 5.48 -6.21
N ILE A 74 11.91 6.52 -6.43
CA ILE A 74 11.77 7.16 -7.74
C ILE A 74 13.11 7.75 -8.18
N GLU A 75 13.85 8.39 -7.28
CA GLU A 75 15.18 8.94 -7.58
C GLU A 75 16.15 7.85 -8.03
N THR A 76 16.24 6.75 -7.28
CA THR A 76 17.17 5.65 -7.59
C THR A 76 16.81 4.95 -8.89
N VAL A 77 15.51 4.70 -9.13
CA VAL A 77 15.05 4.07 -10.39
C VAL A 77 15.33 4.98 -11.58
N ARG A 78 15.06 6.30 -11.47
CA ARG A 78 15.36 7.27 -12.54
C ARG A 78 16.86 7.35 -12.84
N GLU A 79 17.72 7.26 -11.83
CA GLU A 79 19.16 7.23 -12.03
C GLU A 79 19.58 5.99 -12.82
N VAL A 80 19.08 4.81 -12.44
CA VAL A 80 19.35 3.55 -13.16
C VAL A 80 18.85 3.63 -14.60
N GLU A 81 17.62 4.09 -14.83
CA GLU A 81 17.06 4.29 -16.17
C GLU A 81 17.91 5.26 -17.02
N GLY A 82 18.36 6.37 -16.42
CA GLY A 82 19.23 7.33 -17.09
C GLY A 82 20.56 6.71 -17.51
N LYS A 83 21.19 5.92 -16.64
CA LYS A 83 22.43 5.18 -16.94
C LYS A 83 22.20 4.14 -18.03
N THR A 84 21.16 3.32 -17.92
CA THR A 84 20.82 2.30 -18.93
C THR A 84 20.58 2.93 -20.29
N ARG A 85 19.77 4.00 -20.37
CA ARG A 85 19.52 4.71 -21.62
C ARG A 85 20.80 5.26 -22.25
N THR A 86 21.72 5.74 -21.43
CA THR A 86 23.03 6.22 -21.90
C THR A 86 23.84 5.07 -22.49
N ILE A 87 23.94 3.94 -21.79
CA ILE A 87 24.66 2.75 -22.28
C ILE A 87 24.06 2.24 -23.59
N VAL A 88 22.74 2.10 -23.66
CA VAL A 88 22.01 1.66 -24.86
C VAL A 88 22.30 2.59 -26.05
N LYS A 89 22.28 3.91 -25.83
CA LYS A 89 22.58 4.89 -26.88
C LYS A 89 24.00 4.76 -27.42
N GLU A 90 24.95 4.39 -26.57
CA GLU A 90 26.36 4.22 -26.94
C GLU A 90 26.66 2.88 -27.62
N VAL A 91 25.72 1.91 -27.62
CA VAL A 91 25.96 0.59 -28.23
C VAL A 91 26.49 0.68 -29.67
N PRO A 92 25.91 1.47 -30.61
CA PRO A 92 26.41 1.53 -31.98
C PRO A 92 27.82 2.13 -32.11
N ARG A 93 28.27 2.90 -31.11
CA ARG A 93 29.64 3.44 -31.06
C ARG A 93 30.67 2.36 -30.74
N TYR A 94 30.30 1.38 -29.91
CA TYR A 94 31.21 0.33 -29.42
C TYR A 94 31.03 -1.02 -30.12
N VAL A 95 29.82 -1.30 -30.63
CA VAL A 95 29.49 -2.45 -31.46
C VAL A 95 29.06 -1.91 -32.82
N THR A 96 30.03 -1.84 -33.72
CA THR A 96 29.88 -1.20 -35.03
C THR A 96 29.20 -2.12 -36.04
N VAL A 97 28.79 -1.57 -37.18
CA VAL A 97 28.24 -2.34 -38.30
C VAL A 97 29.27 -3.36 -38.83
N GLU A 98 30.56 -3.03 -38.77
CA GLU A 98 31.65 -3.95 -39.10
C GLU A 98 31.69 -5.14 -38.14
N ASN A 99 31.44 -4.91 -36.84
CA ASN A 99 31.34 -6.00 -35.86
C ASN A 99 30.10 -6.87 -36.13
N ASP A 100 28.96 -6.26 -36.46
CA ASP A 100 27.73 -7.00 -36.80
C ASP A 100 27.94 -7.94 -38.01
N ARG A 101 28.72 -7.51 -39.00
CA ARG A 101 29.06 -8.32 -40.18
C ARG A 101 30.10 -9.40 -39.87
N ALA A 102 31.08 -9.09 -39.02
CA ALA A 102 32.17 -10.01 -38.67
C ALA A 102 31.74 -11.10 -37.69
N CYS A 103 30.69 -10.85 -36.89
CA CYS A 103 30.24 -11.72 -35.80
C CYS A 103 28.74 -12.02 -35.92
N PRO A 104 28.33 -12.94 -36.83
CA PRO A 104 26.93 -13.32 -36.94
C PRO A 104 26.44 -14.05 -35.68
N VAL A 105 25.21 -13.74 -35.25
CA VAL A 105 24.57 -14.41 -34.12
C VAL A 105 23.96 -15.74 -34.58
N PRO A 106 24.44 -16.89 -34.06
CA PRO A 106 23.94 -18.20 -34.47
C PRO A 106 22.57 -18.52 -33.88
N ASP A 107 21.79 -19.36 -34.55
CA ASP A 107 20.45 -19.78 -34.12
C ASP A 107 20.48 -20.56 -32.79
N GLY A 108 21.54 -21.33 -32.53
CA GLY A 108 21.76 -21.97 -31.23
C GLY A 108 21.88 -20.98 -30.07
N PHE A 109 22.51 -19.82 -30.29
CA PHE A 109 22.57 -18.74 -29.27
C PHE A 109 21.16 -18.22 -28.96
N VAL A 110 20.39 -17.92 -30.01
CA VAL A 110 19.02 -17.38 -29.86
C VAL A 110 18.13 -18.38 -29.15
N ARG A 111 18.25 -19.68 -29.46
CA ARG A 111 17.52 -20.76 -28.80
C ARG A 111 17.74 -20.76 -27.29
N VAL A 112 19.00 -20.69 -26.86
CA VAL A 112 19.36 -20.64 -25.43
C VAL A 112 18.89 -19.34 -24.78
N TYR A 113 19.09 -18.22 -25.46
CA TYR A 113 18.70 -16.91 -24.97
C TYR A 113 17.18 -16.79 -24.77
N ASP A 114 16.39 -17.25 -25.74
CA ASP A 114 14.92 -17.25 -25.68
C ASP A 114 14.39 -18.19 -24.59
N ALA A 115 14.97 -19.39 -24.45
CA ALA A 115 14.60 -20.32 -23.38
C ALA A 115 14.87 -19.70 -22.00
N ALA A 116 16.00 -18.99 -21.84
CA ALA A 116 16.31 -18.26 -20.61
C ALA A 116 15.30 -17.13 -20.33
N ILE A 117 14.85 -16.39 -21.36
CA ILE A 117 13.81 -15.36 -21.20
C ILE A 117 12.48 -15.98 -20.79
N ARG A 118 12.06 -17.06 -21.44
CA ARG A 118 10.77 -17.71 -21.19
C ARG A 118 10.75 -18.61 -19.95
N GLN A 119 11.92 -18.86 -19.35
CA GLN A 119 12.11 -19.87 -18.30
C GLN A 119 11.60 -21.24 -18.74
N ASP A 120 11.96 -21.62 -19.97
CA ASP A 120 11.51 -22.85 -20.62
C ASP A 120 12.65 -23.88 -20.72
N SER A 121 12.28 -25.13 -20.94
CA SER A 121 13.21 -26.23 -21.18
C SER A 121 13.88 -26.10 -22.55
N LEU A 122 15.18 -26.38 -22.60
CA LEU A 122 15.87 -26.58 -23.86
C LEU A 122 15.52 -27.94 -24.45
N PRO A 123 15.52 -28.09 -25.80
CA PRO A 123 15.37 -29.40 -26.40
C PRO A 123 16.47 -30.34 -25.88
N PRO A 124 16.13 -31.60 -25.53
CA PRO A 124 17.06 -32.54 -24.92
C PRO A 124 18.21 -32.96 -25.87
N ASP A 125 18.00 -32.83 -27.19
CA ASP A 125 19.03 -33.00 -28.21
C ASP A 125 19.14 -31.72 -29.06
N PRO A 126 20.27 -30.99 -29.00
CA PRO A 126 20.51 -29.83 -29.85
C PRO A 126 20.44 -30.17 -31.36
N ALA A 127 20.90 -31.36 -31.76
CA ALA A 127 20.91 -31.79 -33.16
C ALA A 127 19.50 -32.03 -33.73
N ALA A 128 18.53 -32.33 -32.87
CA ALA A 128 17.13 -32.49 -33.27
C ALA A 128 16.46 -31.16 -33.68
N ALA A 129 17.07 -30.02 -33.33
CA ALA A 129 16.56 -28.69 -33.64
C ALA A 129 17.18 -28.07 -34.92
N GLY A 130 18.09 -28.78 -35.60
CA GLY A 130 18.83 -28.30 -36.77
C GLY A 130 20.31 -28.03 -36.50
N VAL A 131 21.02 -27.42 -37.45
CA VAL A 131 22.42 -27.02 -37.28
C VAL A 131 22.49 -25.69 -36.55
N ASP A 132 22.85 -25.71 -35.27
CA ASP A 132 22.96 -24.55 -34.34
C ASP A 132 24.01 -23.46 -34.73
N GLY A 133 24.57 -23.54 -35.93
CA GLY A 133 25.58 -22.61 -36.44
C GLY A 133 25.08 -21.65 -37.52
N ALA A 134 23.79 -21.71 -37.88
CA ALA A 134 23.26 -20.89 -38.96
C ALA A 134 23.10 -19.42 -38.51
N PRO A 135 23.53 -18.44 -39.33
CA PRO A 135 23.36 -17.03 -38.98
C PRO A 135 21.87 -16.64 -39.01
N THR A 136 21.39 -16.04 -37.93
CA THR A 136 19.97 -15.65 -37.78
C THR A 136 19.60 -14.32 -38.44
N GLY A 137 20.61 -13.52 -38.82
CA GLY A 137 20.41 -12.15 -39.26
C GLY A 137 20.18 -11.14 -38.13
N ILE A 138 20.16 -11.58 -36.86
CA ILE A 138 20.19 -10.68 -35.70
C ILE A 138 21.59 -10.06 -35.61
N ALA A 139 21.63 -8.73 -35.50
CA ALA A 139 22.87 -7.99 -35.33
C ALA A 139 23.46 -8.20 -33.94
N LEU A 140 24.79 -8.25 -33.83
CA LEU A 140 25.47 -8.34 -32.53
C LEU A 140 25.17 -7.11 -31.66
N SER A 141 25.02 -5.94 -32.28
CA SER A 141 24.61 -4.69 -31.65
C SER A 141 23.20 -4.75 -31.06
N ASP A 142 22.29 -5.55 -31.63
CA ASP A 142 20.96 -5.78 -31.07
C ASP A 142 21.03 -6.65 -29.81
N VAL A 143 21.89 -7.68 -29.82
CA VAL A 143 22.15 -8.50 -28.62
C VAL A 143 22.76 -7.64 -27.51
N ALA A 144 23.73 -6.80 -27.82
CA ALA A 144 24.37 -5.91 -26.86
C ALA A 144 23.38 -4.90 -26.25
N ARG A 145 22.47 -4.35 -27.08
CA ARG A 145 21.40 -3.46 -26.62
C ARG A 145 20.43 -4.18 -25.69
N ASN A 146 19.93 -5.35 -26.09
CA ASN A 146 19.00 -6.14 -25.27
C ASN A 146 19.63 -6.54 -23.93
N ALA A 147 20.91 -6.92 -23.92
CA ALA A 147 21.64 -7.20 -22.69
C ALA A 147 21.71 -5.96 -21.78
N ALA A 148 22.06 -4.79 -22.32
CA ALA A 148 22.12 -3.55 -21.54
C ALA A 148 20.75 -3.16 -20.95
N GLU A 149 19.67 -3.31 -21.73
CA GLU A 149 18.30 -3.07 -21.27
C GLU A 149 17.90 -4.04 -20.15
N ASN A 150 18.18 -5.34 -20.32
CA ASN A 150 17.91 -6.37 -19.32
C ASN A 150 18.64 -6.11 -18.01
N TYR A 151 19.94 -5.79 -18.06
CA TYR A 151 20.68 -5.43 -16.84
C TYR A 151 20.17 -4.14 -16.21
N GLY A 152 19.70 -3.18 -17.01
CA GLY A 152 19.00 -2.01 -16.51
C GLY A 152 17.78 -2.37 -15.66
N VAL A 153 16.93 -3.27 -16.16
CA VAL A 153 15.76 -3.78 -15.42
C VAL A 153 16.19 -4.53 -14.15
N CYS A 154 17.24 -5.37 -14.22
CA CYS A 154 17.78 -6.05 -13.04
C CYS A 154 18.26 -5.06 -11.96
N HIS A 155 18.97 -4.00 -12.35
CA HIS A 155 19.40 -2.96 -11.42
C HIS A 155 18.23 -2.20 -10.80
N GLN A 156 17.16 -1.95 -11.56
CA GLN A 156 15.94 -1.37 -11.00
C GLN A 156 15.34 -2.29 -9.94
N TYR A 157 15.16 -3.58 -10.23
CA TYR A 157 14.66 -4.56 -9.25
C TYR A 157 15.52 -4.64 -8.00
N ALA A 158 16.85 -4.68 -8.16
CA ALA A 158 17.79 -4.67 -7.04
C ALA A 158 17.62 -3.41 -6.18
N ALA A 159 17.45 -2.24 -6.79
CA ALA A 159 17.18 -0.99 -6.06
C ALA A 159 15.83 -1.05 -5.30
N ARG A 160 14.79 -1.66 -5.88
CA ARG A 160 13.48 -1.83 -5.21
C ARG A 160 13.63 -2.68 -3.93
N VAL A 161 14.33 -3.81 -4.05
CA VAL A 161 14.54 -4.72 -2.93
C VAL A 161 15.41 -4.06 -1.86
N ALA A 162 16.47 -3.36 -2.24
CA ALA A 162 17.33 -2.64 -1.29
C ALA A 162 16.54 -1.56 -0.52
N ALA A 163 15.74 -0.76 -1.22
CA ALA A 163 14.91 0.28 -0.60
C ALA A 163 13.90 -0.32 0.40
N LEU A 164 13.26 -1.43 0.04
CA LEU A 164 12.35 -2.15 0.95
C LEU A 164 13.09 -2.67 2.18
N GLN A 165 14.25 -3.31 2.01
CA GLN A 165 15.04 -3.81 3.13
C GLN A 165 15.49 -2.68 4.06
N ASP A 166 15.91 -1.54 3.51
CA ASP A 166 16.28 -0.36 4.29
C ASP A 166 15.10 0.18 5.10
N TYR A 167 13.92 0.23 4.49
CA TYR A 167 12.70 0.64 5.17
C TYR A 167 12.33 -0.32 6.32
N LEU A 168 12.37 -1.63 6.09
CA LEU A 168 12.11 -2.64 7.12
C LEU A 168 13.09 -2.54 8.29
N ARG A 169 14.39 -2.32 8.02
CA ARG A 169 15.39 -2.09 9.08
C ARG A 169 15.10 -0.82 9.89
N GLN A 170 14.64 0.26 9.25
CA GLN A 170 14.25 1.48 9.95
C GLN A 170 13.04 1.30 10.86
N ILE A 171 12.02 0.56 10.41
CA ILE A 171 10.87 0.23 11.26
C ILE A 171 11.31 -0.62 12.46
N ALA A 172 12.11 -1.66 12.21
CA ALA A 172 12.61 -2.54 13.27
C ALA A 172 13.43 -1.77 14.33
N ALA A 173 14.30 -0.84 13.89
CA ALA A 173 15.10 -0.01 14.78
C ALA A 173 14.25 0.97 15.61
N ARG A 174 13.15 1.49 15.04
CA ARG A 174 12.22 2.37 15.77
C ARG A 174 11.38 1.59 16.78
N GLY A 175 10.84 0.43 16.38
CA GLY A 175 10.05 -0.43 17.27
C GLY A 175 10.85 -1.03 18.44
N GLY A 176 12.18 -1.15 18.31
CA GLY A 176 13.05 -1.59 19.41
C GLY A 176 13.45 -0.49 20.41
N ASN A 177 13.15 0.79 20.12
CA ASN A 177 13.42 1.92 21.02
C ASN A 177 12.18 2.34 21.82
N ASP A 178 11.02 1.74 21.53
CA ASP A 178 9.72 2.06 22.14
C ASP A 178 9.30 1.03 23.22
N GLY A 179 10.19 0.09 23.59
CA GLY A 179 9.99 -0.94 24.64
C GLY A 179 11.06 -0.92 25.70
#